data_AF-A0A7G5IG18-F1
#
_entry.id   AF-A0A7G5IG18-F1
#
_cell.length_a   1.000
_cell.length_b   1.000
_cell.length_c   1.000
_cell.angle_alpha   90.00
_cell.angle_beta   90.00
_cell.angle_gamma   90.00
#
_symmetry.space_group_name_H-M   'P 1'
#
loop_
_entity.id
_entity.type
_entity.pdbx_description
1 polymer ?
#
loop_
_entity_poly.entity_id
_entity_poly.type
_entity_poly.pdbx_seq_one_letter_code
_entity_poly.pdbx_strand_id
1 'polypeptide(L)'
;MSLDRFAKGKRPAFYPTEGMDTMMSMILVLATELSAMRDRLDTVERVARDGGLAEAIEAFVPDQATLEAREKRRQELLARLYYLPRKEAAELAAQDDDARYGAVLTDIAAGRMD
;
A
#
# COMPACT_ATOMS: atom_id res chain seq x y z
N MET A 1 -9.61 -15.81 -4.78
CA MET A 1 -8.17 -15.74 -4.47
C MET A 1 -7.53 -14.91 -5.57
N SER A 2 -7.27 -13.63 -5.30
CA SER A 2 -6.61 -12.75 -6.29
C SER A 2 -5.12 -13.01 -6.20
N LEU A 3 -4.50 -13.44 -7.30
CA LEU A 3 -3.05 -13.53 -7.40
C LEU A 3 -2.53 -12.11 -7.66
N ASP A 4 -1.88 -11.52 -6.66
CA ASP A 4 -1.24 -10.21 -6.80
C ASP A 4 -0.12 -10.31 -7.82
N ARG A 5 -0.38 -9.78 -9.03
CA ARG A 5 0.57 -9.80 -10.15
C ARG A 5 1.59 -8.69 -9.93
N PHE A 6 2.75 -9.04 -9.37
CA PHE A 6 3.88 -8.13 -9.28
C PHE A 6 4.66 -8.06 -10.61
N ALA A 7 5.15 -6.87 -10.97
CA ALA A 7 6.05 -6.71 -12.11
C ALA A 7 7.38 -7.45 -11.83
N LYS A 8 7.85 -8.24 -12.80
CA LYS A 8 9.08 -9.05 -12.69
C LYS A 8 10.33 -8.17 -12.86
N GLY A 9 11.35 -8.40 -12.02
CA GLY A 9 12.67 -7.78 -12.13
C GLY A 9 13.07 -6.93 -10.91
N LYS A 10 14.37 -6.90 -10.60
CA LYS A 10 14.93 -6.11 -9.48
C LYS A 10 14.74 -4.62 -9.75
N ARG A 11 14.05 -3.92 -8.85
CA ARG A 11 13.89 -2.46 -8.95
C ARG A 11 15.25 -1.77 -8.82
N PRO A 12 15.49 -0.68 -9.58
CA PRO A 12 16.64 0.18 -9.32
C PRO A 12 16.55 0.77 -7.90
N ALA A 13 17.65 0.74 -7.18
CA ALA A 13 17.82 1.47 -5.92
C ALA A 13 18.42 2.85 -6.24
N PHE A 14 17.80 3.92 -5.75
CA PHE A 14 18.25 5.29 -6.00
C PHE A 14 19.05 5.86 -4.82
N TYR A 15 18.79 5.39 -3.60
CA TYR A 15 19.48 5.86 -2.41
C TYR A 15 20.38 4.77 -1.82
N PRO A 16 21.52 5.17 -1.21
CA PRO A 16 22.42 4.22 -0.56
C PRO A 16 21.86 3.68 0.77
N THR A 17 20.92 4.41 1.38
CA THR A 17 20.29 4.02 2.66
C THR A 17 19.16 3.04 2.42
N GLU A 18 19.22 1.88 3.06
CA GLU A 18 18.18 0.85 3.01
C GLU A 18 16.81 1.43 3.43
N GLY A 19 15.76 1.04 2.70
CA GLY A 19 14.38 1.48 2.96
C GLY A 19 14.05 2.92 2.55
N MET A 20 15.04 3.75 2.15
CA MET A 20 14.80 5.13 1.75
C MET A 20 13.94 5.22 0.48
N ASP A 21 14.20 4.38 -0.53
CA ASP A 21 13.38 4.29 -1.74
C ASP A 21 11.93 3.90 -1.43
N THR A 22 11.74 2.97 -0.50
CA THR A 22 10.44 2.50 -0.05
C THR A 22 9.67 3.61 0.67
N MET A 23 10.33 4.34 1.57
CA MET A 23 9.75 5.51 2.24
C MET A 23 9.39 6.63 1.26
N MET A 24 10.28 6.94 0.30
CA MET A 24 10.01 7.94 -0.73
C MET A 24 8.81 7.55 -1.59
N SER A 25 8.68 6.27 -1.94
CA SER A 25 7.50 5.75 -2.64
C SER A 25 6.22 5.97 -1.82
N MET A 26 6.24 5.69 -0.51
CA MET A 26 5.09 5.91 0.38
C MET A 26 4.71 7.40 0.45
N ILE A 27 5.70 8.28 0.57
CA ILE A 27 5.49 9.74 0.59
C ILE A 27 4.84 10.22 -0.71
N LEU A 28 5.29 9.75 -1.87
CA LEU A 28 4.70 10.12 -3.16
C LEU A 28 3.25 9.66 -3.30
N VAL A 29 2.93 8.45 -2.80
CA VAL A 29 1.55 7.97 -2.75
C VAL A 29 0.69 8.89 -1.86
N LEU A 30 1.16 9.22 -0.65
CA LEU A 30 0.46 10.15 0.25
C LEU A 30 0.25 11.53 -0.37
N ALA A 31 1.26 12.08 -1.03
CA ALA A 31 1.17 13.38 -1.68
C ALA A 31 0.10 13.38 -2.79
N THR A 32 0.03 12.29 -3.56
CA THR A 32 -0.97 12.11 -4.62
C THR A 32 -2.39 12.03 -4.06
N GLU A 33 -2.59 11.22 -3.02
CA GLU A 33 -3.89 11.08 -2.35
C GLU A 33 -4.33 12.40 -1.70
N LEU A 34 -3.40 13.12 -1.07
CA LEU A 34 -3.68 14.43 -0.48
C LEU A 34 -4.08 15.46 -1.53
N SER A 35 -3.40 15.48 -2.68
CA SER A 35 -3.76 16.36 -3.81
C SER A 35 -5.18 16.09 -4.29
N ALA A 36 -5.51 14.82 -4.55
CA ALA A 36 -6.84 14.42 -5.00
C ALA A 36 -7.93 14.75 -3.97
N MET A 37 -7.63 14.60 -2.67
CA MET A 37 -8.56 15.01 -1.59
C MET A 37 -8.78 16.52 -1.55
N ARG A 38 -7.74 17.33 -1.74
CA ARG A 38 -7.86 18.80 -1.79
C ARG A 38 -8.72 19.26 -2.96
N ASP A 39 -8.52 18.71 -4.15
CA ASP A 39 -9.31 19.05 -5.34
C ASP A 39 -10.80 18.69 -5.14
N ARG A 40 -11.07 17.53 -4.53
CA ARG A 40 -12.43 17.12 -4.19
C ARG A 40 -13.05 18.03 -3.14
N LEU A 41 -12.28 18.47 -2.13
CA LEU A 41 -12.77 19.38 -1.10
C LEU A 41 -13.11 20.75 -1.69
N ASP A 42 -12.24 21.34 -2.51
CA ASP A 42 -12.53 22.59 -3.23
C ASP A 42 -13.81 22.47 -4.08
N THR A 43 -14.00 21.33 -4.76
CA THR A 43 -15.23 21.05 -5.51
C THR A 43 -16.46 21.03 -4.60
N VAL A 44 -16.38 20.35 -3.45
CA VAL A 44 -17.48 20.29 -2.46
C VAL A 44 -17.81 21.69 -1.95
N GLU A 45 -16.81 22.48 -1.56
CA GLU A 45 -16.99 23.85 -1.07
C GLU A 45 -17.64 24.77 -2.12
N ARG A 46 -17.24 24.64 -3.39
CA ARG A 46 -17.84 25.39 -4.50
C ARG A 46 -19.29 25.00 -4.77
N VAL A 47 -19.60 23.70 -4.70
CA VAL A 47 -20.99 23.19 -4.88
C VAL A 47 -21.86 23.57 -3.68
N ALA A 48 -21.29 23.66 -2.48
CA ALA A 48 -21.98 23.95 -1.24
C ALA A 48 -22.34 25.43 -1.01
N ARG A 49 -21.94 26.33 -1.92
CA ARG A 49 -21.74 27.76 -1.64
C ARG A 49 -23.01 28.55 -1.24
N ASP A 50 -24.20 27.96 -1.29
CA ASP A 50 -25.46 28.62 -0.93
C ASP A 50 -26.29 27.90 0.18
N GLY A 51 -25.76 26.84 0.81
CA GLY A 51 -26.60 25.84 1.52
C GLY A 51 -26.47 25.68 3.05
N GLY A 52 -25.68 26.48 3.78
CA GLY A 52 -25.47 26.25 5.23
C GLY A 52 -24.80 24.90 5.55
N LEU A 53 -23.97 24.41 4.62
CA LEU A 53 -23.40 23.07 4.66
C LEU A 53 -22.36 22.90 5.79
N ALA A 54 -21.72 23.99 6.23
CA ALA A 54 -20.71 23.95 7.27
C ALA A 54 -21.29 23.44 8.60
N GLU A 55 -22.42 24.01 9.04
CA GLU A 55 -23.11 23.60 10.26
C GLU A 55 -23.64 22.16 10.17
N ALA A 56 -24.12 21.76 8.98
CA ALA A 56 -24.60 20.41 8.74
C ALA A 56 -23.47 19.36 8.80
N ILE A 57 -22.25 19.70 8.34
CA ILE A 57 -21.06 18.84 8.43
C ILE A 57 -20.67 18.63 9.90
N GLU A 58 -20.64 19.70 10.70
CA GLU A 58 -20.29 19.60 12.12
C GLU A 58 -21.34 18.83 12.92
N ALA A 59 -22.63 18.92 12.55
CA ALA A 59 -23.70 18.16 13.17
C ALA A 59 -23.82 16.70 12.65
N PHE A 60 -23.05 16.32 11.62
CA PHE A 60 -23.19 15.02 10.97
C PHE A 60 -22.68 13.88 11.86
N VAL A 61 -23.61 13.01 12.27
CA VAL A 61 -23.30 11.76 12.96
C VAL A 61 -23.31 10.62 11.93
N PRO A 62 -22.17 9.96 11.67
CA PRO A 62 -22.12 8.86 10.72
C PRO A 62 -22.89 7.65 11.24
N ASP A 63 -23.73 7.07 10.38
CA ASP A 63 -24.33 5.77 10.62
C ASP A 63 -23.35 4.63 10.37
N GLN A 64 -23.76 3.40 10.69
CA GLN A 64 -22.91 2.22 10.55
C GLN A 64 -22.44 2.02 9.10
N ALA A 65 -23.32 2.22 8.11
CA ALA A 65 -22.98 2.09 6.70
C ALA A 65 -21.91 3.12 6.26
N THR A 66 -22.00 4.36 6.74
CA THR A 66 -21.00 5.41 6.50
C THR A 66 -19.65 5.04 7.12
N LEU A 67 -19.65 4.49 8.34
CA LEU A 67 -18.43 4.05 9.01
C LEU A 67 -17.76 2.90 8.25
N GLU A 68 -18.51 1.90 7.80
CA GLU A 68 -17.99 0.79 6.99
C GLU A 68 -17.42 1.27 5.65
N ALA A 69 -18.10 2.21 4.98
CA ALA A 69 -17.59 2.81 3.76
C ALA A 69 -16.29 3.60 4.01
N ARG A 70 -16.16 4.27 5.16
CA ARG A 70 -14.92 4.96 5.56
C ARG A 70 -13.80 3.96 5.85
N GLU A 71 -14.11 2.86 6.53
CA GLU A 71 -13.15 1.78 6.80
C GLU A 71 -12.61 1.18 5.51
N LYS A 72 -13.51 0.81 4.59
CA LYS A 72 -13.13 0.26 3.29
C LYS A 72 -12.18 1.19 2.53
N ARG A 73 -12.50 2.49 2.46
CA ARG A 73 -11.60 3.48 1.83
C ARG A 73 -10.25 3.59 2.53
N ARG A 74 -10.21 3.49 3.86
CA ARG A 74 -8.94 3.48 4.61
C ARG A 74 -8.11 2.25 4.26
N GLN A 75 -8.72 1.07 4.22
CA GLN A 75 -8.02 -0.16 3.83
C GLN A 75 -7.48 -0.08 2.40
N GLU A 76 -8.25 0.49 1.46
CA GLU A 76 -7.80 0.72 0.09
C GLU A 76 -6.60 1.70 0.02
N LEU A 77 -6.64 2.80 0.79
CA LEU A 77 -5.50 3.72 0.91
C LEU A 77 -4.26 3.01 1.45
N LEU A 78 -4.41 2.24 2.54
CA LEU A 78 -3.30 1.49 3.14
C LEU A 78 -2.75 0.45 2.17
N ALA A 79 -3.59 -0.19 1.37
CA ALA A 79 -3.14 -1.13 0.33
C ALA A 79 -2.29 -0.45 -0.74
N ARG A 80 -2.66 0.77 -1.18
CA ARG A 80 -1.85 1.57 -2.12
C ARG A 80 -0.55 2.05 -1.49
N LEU A 81 -0.61 2.54 -0.25
CA LEU A 81 0.54 3.02 0.49
C LEU A 81 1.58 1.93 0.73
N TYR A 82 1.15 0.76 1.16
CA TYR A 82 2.02 -0.38 1.47
C TYR A 82 2.30 -1.31 0.29
N TYR A 83 1.89 -0.94 -0.93
CA TYR A 83 2.08 -1.78 -2.10
C TYR A 83 3.54 -2.22 -2.28
N LEU A 84 4.47 -1.26 -2.22
CA LEU A 84 5.90 -1.55 -2.40
C LEU A 84 6.50 -2.35 -1.23
N PRO A 85 6.32 -1.95 0.05
CA PRO A 85 6.76 -2.76 1.18
C PRO A 85 6.26 -4.21 1.14
N ARG A 86 4.98 -4.42 0.76
CA ARG A 86 4.39 -5.76 0.65
C ARG A 86 5.01 -6.57 -0.48
N LYS A 87 5.28 -5.91 -1.62
CA LYS A 87 6.00 -6.53 -2.74
C LYS A 87 7.39 -6.97 -2.31
N GLU A 88 8.15 -6.10 -1.66
CA GLU A 88 9.51 -6.39 -1.18
C GLU A 88 9.52 -7.56 -0.19
N ALA A 89 8.60 -7.55 0.77
CA ALA A 89 8.43 -8.66 1.72
C ALA A 89 8.09 -9.98 1.03
N ALA A 90 7.23 -9.94 0.00
CA ALA A 90 6.87 -11.14 -0.77
C ALA A 90 8.05 -11.65 -1.62
N GLU A 91 8.86 -10.76 -2.21
CA GLU A 91 10.06 -11.13 -2.96
C GLU A 91 11.14 -11.74 -2.04
N LEU A 92 11.33 -11.17 -0.85
CA LEU A 92 12.23 -11.72 0.17
C LEU A 92 11.80 -13.12 0.62
N ALA A 93 10.50 -13.32 0.89
CA ALA A 93 9.97 -14.63 1.28
C ALA A 93 10.16 -15.69 0.18
N ALA A 94 9.95 -15.33 -1.09
CA ALA A 94 10.15 -16.24 -2.22
C ALA A 94 11.63 -16.58 -2.46
N GLN A 95 12.54 -15.62 -2.27
CA GLN A 95 13.98 -15.87 -2.38
C GLN A 95 14.49 -16.82 -1.29
N ASP A 96 13.95 -16.71 -0.07
CA ASP A 96 14.27 -17.64 1.02
C ASP A 96 13.87 -19.08 0.66
N ASP A 97 12.68 -19.27 0.07
CA ASP A 97 12.21 -20.58 -0.40
C ASP A 97 13.09 -21.17 -1.51
N ASP A 98 13.41 -20.40 -2.57
CA ASP A 98 14.22 -20.87 -3.69
C ASP A 98 15.67 -21.21 -3.27
N ALA A 99 16.30 -20.36 -2.46
CA ALA A 99 17.66 -20.56 -1.97
C ALA A 99 17.74 -21.77 -1.02
N ARG A 100 16.76 -21.92 -0.12
CA ARG A 100 16.66 -23.05 0.81
C ARG A 100 16.39 -24.35 0.07
N TYR A 101 15.51 -24.34 -0.93
CA TYR A 101 15.21 -25.51 -1.76
C TYR A 101 16.46 -26.02 -2.50
N GLY A 102 17.23 -25.12 -3.11
CA GLY A 102 18.50 -25.48 -3.76
C GLY A 102 19.53 -26.05 -2.79
N ALA A 103 19.67 -25.45 -1.60
CA ALA A 103 20.58 -25.95 -0.56
C ALA A 103 20.20 -27.37 -0.08
N VAL A 104 18.91 -27.61 0.15
CA VAL A 104 18.38 -28.93 0.55
C VAL A 104 18.64 -29.98 -0.54
N LEU A 105 18.41 -29.67 -1.81
CA LEU A 105 18.74 -30.57 -2.92
C LEU A 105 20.24 -30.90 -2.97
N THR A 106 21.08 -29.90 -2.70
CA THR A 106 22.54 -30.07 -2.72
C THR A 106 23.02 -30.94 -1.56
N ASP A 107 22.40 -30.83 -0.39
CA ASP A 107 22.72 -31.67 0.77
C ASP A 107 22.20 -33.10 0.63
N ILE A 108 21.01 -33.29 0.03
CA ILE A 108 20.51 -34.62 -0.35
C ILE A 108 21.45 -35.27 -1.36
N ALA A 109 21.85 -34.54 -2.41
CA ALA A 109 22.76 -35.03 -3.44
C ALA A 109 24.15 -35.37 -2.90
N ALA A 110 24.59 -34.67 -1.84
CA ALA A 110 25.86 -34.91 -1.18
C ALA A 110 25.81 -35.93 -0.03
N GLY A 111 24.62 -36.49 0.27
CA GLY A 111 24.44 -37.48 1.34
C GLY A 111 24.69 -36.91 2.75
N ARG A 112 24.45 -35.61 2.96
CA ARG A 112 24.70 -34.90 4.23
C ARG A 112 23.45 -34.75 5.12
N MET A 113 22.31 -35.31 4.71
CA MET A 113 21.12 -35.40 5.56
C MET A 113 21.08 -36.77 6.24
N ASP A 114 21.16 -36.79 7.57
CA ASP A 114 20.69 -37.91 8.41
C ASP A 114 19.16 -37.85 8.54
#